data_AF-H0A9W2-F1
#
_entry.id   AF-H0A9W2-F1
#
_cell.length_a   1.000
_cell.length_b   1.000
_cell.length_c   1.000
_cell.angle_alpha   90.00
_cell.angle_beta   90.00
_cell.angle_gamma   90.00
#
_symmetry.space_group_name_H-M   'P 1'
#
loop_
_entity.id
_entity.type
_entity.pdbx_description
1 polymer ?
#
loop_
_entity_poly.entity_id
_entity_poly.type
_entity_poly.pdbx_seq_one_letter_code
_entity_poly.pdbx_strand_id
1 'polypeptide(L)'
;MIHEAELRPLQLFGIVLAITSGVIHFYLGYVIGLTPLGVSFIFAGTGFLAGSTAIVTGFRPRIVYLMGIPFTAGQIVLWWVLNRVTFSSLVAGGLSVELIDKISQILLIFVLAVLFRDSTA
;
A
#
# COMPACT_ATOMS: atom_id res chain seq x y z
N MET A 1 19.11 17.97 3.42
CA MET A 1 18.04 18.45 4.30
C MET A 1 16.99 19.02 3.37
N ILE A 2 15.98 18.22 3.05
CA ILE A 2 14.88 18.61 2.15
C ILE A 2 13.88 19.40 3.02
N HIS A 3 13.37 20.54 2.56
CA HIS A 3 12.47 21.38 3.36
C HIS A 3 11.08 20.69 3.47
N GLU A 4 10.34 20.89 4.58
CA GLU A 4 8.98 20.34 4.79
C GLU A 4 8.03 20.57 3.60
N ALA A 5 8.16 21.70 2.92
CA ALA A 5 7.40 22.04 1.72
C ALA A 5 7.66 21.10 0.52
N GLU A 6 8.85 20.52 0.43
CA GLU A 6 9.27 19.61 -0.64
C GLU A 6 8.79 18.17 -0.40
N LEU A 7 8.52 17.78 0.86
CA LEU A 7 8.01 16.44 1.19
C LEU A 7 6.49 16.32 1.02
N ARG A 8 5.74 17.43 1.08
CA ARG A 8 4.28 17.42 1.00
C ARG A 8 3.73 16.80 -0.30
N PRO A 9 4.25 17.10 -1.50
CA PRO A 9 3.83 16.42 -2.73
C PRO A 9 4.08 14.91 -2.69
N LEU A 10 5.24 14.50 -2.14
CA LEU A 10 5.62 13.10 -2.00
C LEU A 10 4.72 12.35 -1.01
N GLN A 11 4.34 13.01 0.10
CA GLN A 11 3.39 12.50 1.08
C GLN A 11 1.99 12.32 0.48
N LEU A 12 1.51 13.30 -0.29
CA LEU A 12 0.24 13.21 -1.01
C LEU A 12 0.27 12.06 -2.04
N PHE A 13 1.38 11.91 -2.76
CA PHE A 13 1.56 10.79 -3.67
C PHE A 13 1.50 9.45 -2.94
N GLY A 14 2.18 9.32 -1.81
CA GLY A 14 2.09 8.15 -0.93
C GLY A 14 0.66 7.85 -0.47
N ILE A 15 -0.11 8.87 -0.08
CA ILE A 15 -1.53 8.72 0.30
C ILE A 15 -2.35 8.19 -0.87
N VAL A 16 -2.17 8.74 -2.08
CA VAL A 16 -2.89 8.27 -3.28
C VAL A 16 -2.57 6.82 -3.60
N LEU A 17 -1.30 6.42 -3.51
CA LEU A 17 -0.88 5.03 -3.72
C LEU A 17 -1.51 4.09 -2.67
N ALA A 18 -1.49 4.48 -1.39
CA ALA A 18 -2.10 3.70 -0.31
C ALA A 18 -3.62 3.59 -0.46
N ILE A 19 -4.32 4.68 -0.80
CA ILE A 19 -5.76 4.66 -1.07
C ILE A 19 -6.07 3.75 -2.27
N THR A 20 -5.28 3.82 -3.33
CA THR A 20 -5.43 2.96 -4.52
C THR A 20 -5.38 1.48 -4.13
N SER A 21 -4.34 1.06 -3.39
CA SER A 21 -4.27 -0.30 -2.86
C SER A 21 -5.42 -0.63 -1.92
N GLY A 22 -5.80 0.27 -1.02
CA GLY A 22 -6.92 0.07 -0.09
C GLY A 22 -8.25 -0.20 -0.78
N VAL A 23 -8.59 0.59 -1.80
CA VAL A 23 -9.81 0.42 -2.61
C VAL A 23 -9.78 -0.90 -3.38
N ILE A 24 -8.64 -1.26 -3.97
CA ILE A 24 -8.49 -2.55 -4.68
C ILE A 24 -8.69 -3.72 -3.71
N HIS A 25 -8.14 -3.64 -2.49
CA HIS A 25 -8.30 -4.69 -1.49
C HIS A 25 -9.76 -4.82 -1.03
N PHE A 26 -10.49 -3.73 -0.84
CA PHE A 26 -11.93 -3.82 -0.56
C PHE A 26 -12.73 -4.39 -1.73
N TYR A 27 -12.40 -4.00 -2.96
CA TYR A 27 -13.03 -4.59 -4.15
C TYR A 27 -12.79 -6.10 -4.21
N LEU A 28 -11.55 -6.56 -4.01
CA LEU A 28 -11.23 -8.00 -3.97
C LEU A 28 -11.92 -8.70 -2.81
N GLY A 29 -11.94 -8.10 -1.61
CA GLY A 29 -12.66 -8.64 -0.47
C GLY A 29 -14.16 -8.81 -0.74
N TYR A 30 -14.78 -7.84 -1.41
CA TYR A 30 -16.18 -7.92 -1.82
C TYR A 30 -16.43 -9.03 -2.84
N VAL A 31 -15.60 -9.12 -3.89
CA VAL A 31 -15.73 -10.13 -4.96
C VAL A 31 -15.50 -11.55 -4.43
N ILE A 32 -14.53 -11.73 -3.53
CA ILE A 32 -14.20 -13.03 -2.92
C ILE A 32 -15.24 -13.43 -1.85
N GLY A 33 -15.91 -12.47 -1.22
CA GLY A 33 -16.90 -12.68 -0.17
C GLY A 33 -16.28 -12.96 1.21
N LEU A 34 -17.10 -13.32 2.20
CA LEU A 34 -16.70 -13.49 3.60
C LEU A 34 -15.92 -14.79 3.91
N THR A 35 -15.11 -15.26 2.96
CA THR A 35 -14.15 -16.35 3.20
C THR A 35 -12.94 -15.83 4.00
N PRO A 36 -12.11 -16.70 4.60
CA PRO A 36 -10.88 -16.25 5.27
C PRO A 36 -9.98 -15.38 4.37
N LEU A 37 -9.89 -15.72 3.08
CA LEU A 37 -9.14 -14.94 2.10
C LEU A 37 -9.79 -13.57 1.88
N GLY A 38 -11.09 -13.50 1.62
CA GLY A 38 -11.78 -12.22 1.38
C GLY A 38 -11.77 -11.30 2.62
N VAL A 39 -11.91 -11.87 3.82
CA VAL A 39 -11.75 -11.12 5.08
C VAL A 39 -10.33 -10.58 5.24
N SER A 40 -9.31 -11.34 4.83
CA SER A 40 -7.91 -10.85 4.85
C SER A 40 -7.69 -9.65 3.93
N PHE A 41 -8.35 -9.63 2.76
CA PHE A 41 -8.35 -8.47 1.86
C PHE A 41 -9.05 -7.27 2.48
N ILE A 42 -10.19 -7.45 3.14
CA ILE A 42 -10.88 -6.37 3.86
C ILE A 42 -9.96 -5.78 4.95
N PHE A 43 -9.32 -6.65 5.75
CA PHE A 43 -8.37 -6.21 6.78
C PHE A 43 -7.19 -5.43 6.20
N ALA A 44 -6.61 -5.92 5.10
CA ALA A 44 -5.53 -5.22 4.40
C ALA A 44 -5.98 -3.85 3.85
N GLY A 45 -7.18 -3.79 3.25
CA GLY A 45 -7.79 -2.54 2.78
C GLY A 45 -7.94 -1.51 3.91
N THR A 46 -8.44 -1.96 5.07
CA THR A 46 -8.50 -1.13 6.29
C THR A 46 -7.13 -0.66 6.73
N GLY A 47 -6.10 -1.52 6.70
CA GLY A 47 -4.73 -1.14 7.05
C GLY A 47 -4.17 0.00 6.20
N PHE A 48 -4.36 -0.08 4.87
CA PHE A 48 -3.94 1.00 3.96
C PHE A 48 -4.68 2.32 4.23
N LEU A 49 -6.01 2.27 4.39
CA LEU A 49 -6.77 3.49 4.68
C LEU A 49 -6.45 4.07 6.06
N ALA A 50 -6.25 3.21 7.07
CA ALA A 50 -5.87 3.65 8.40
C ALA A 50 -4.50 4.36 8.39
N GLY A 51 -3.53 3.83 7.63
CA GLY A 51 -2.24 4.50 7.40
C GLY A 51 -2.42 5.88 6.76
N SER A 52 -3.21 5.97 5.68
CA SER A 52 -3.52 7.24 5.02
C SER A 52 -4.19 8.25 5.97
N THR A 53 -5.18 7.82 6.75
CA THR A 53 -5.85 8.66 7.75
C THR A 53 -4.88 9.12 8.83
N ALA A 54 -3.99 8.26 9.32
CA ALA A 54 -2.98 8.63 10.30
C ALA A 54 -2.03 9.71 9.77
N ILE A 55 -1.62 9.62 8.50
CA ILE A 55 -0.82 10.67 7.85
C ILE A 55 -1.60 11.98 7.72
N VAL A 56 -2.84 11.94 7.22
CA VAL A 56 -3.68 13.14 7.04
C VAL A 56 -3.94 13.86 8.36
N THR A 57 -4.09 13.11 9.45
CA THR A 57 -4.32 13.66 10.80
C THR A 57 -3.04 14.04 11.55
N GLY A 58 -1.86 13.83 10.95
CA GLY A 58 -0.58 14.10 11.60
C GLY A 58 -0.25 13.13 12.75
N PHE A 59 -0.90 11.98 12.81
CA PHE A 59 -0.67 10.99 13.86
C PHE A 59 0.65 10.24 13.65
N ARG A 60 1.70 10.70 14.35
CA ARG A 60 3.04 10.08 14.40
C ARG A 60 3.55 9.64 13.01
N PRO A 61 3.67 10.55 12.02
CA PRO A 61 3.93 10.19 10.62
C PRO A 61 5.14 9.29 10.42
N ARG A 62 6.21 9.51 11.18
CA ARG A 62 7.43 8.71 11.10
C ARG A 62 7.21 7.23 11.47
N ILE A 63 6.37 6.94 12.47
CA ILE A 63 6.01 5.55 12.82
C ILE A 63 5.15 4.95 11.71
N VAL A 64 4.21 5.73 11.17
CA VAL A 64 3.34 5.27 10.09
C VAL A 64 4.16 4.93 8.83
N TYR A 65 5.16 5.74 8.48
CA TYR A 65 6.08 5.43 7.38
C TYR A 65 6.86 4.14 7.65
N LEU A 66 7.45 4.02 8.84
CA LEU A 66 8.23 2.85 9.23
C LEU A 66 7.42 1.56 9.20
N MET A 67 6.18 1.59 9.72
CA MET A 67 5.29 0.42 9.78
C MET A 67 4.59 0.14 8.45
N GLY A 68 4.35 1.16 7.64
CA GLY A 68 3.77 1.02 6.30
C GLY A 68 4.66 0.20 5.36
N ILE A 69 5.98 0.29 5.50
CA ILE A 69 6.94 -0.49 4.70
C ILE A 69 6.76 -2.01 4.90
N PRO A 70 6.94 -2.58 6.10
CA PRO A 70 6.78 -4.02 6.32
C PRO A 70 5.34 -4.48 6.12
N PHE A 71 4.33 -3.63 6.43
CA PHE A 71 2.94 -3.94 6.13
C PHE A 71 2.72 -4.16 4.63
N THR A 72 3.17 -3.20 3.80
CA THR A 72 3.00 -3.23 2.34
C THR A 72 3.83 -4.37 1.71
N ALA A 73 5.09 -4.52 2.13
CA ALA A 73 5.93 -5.64 1.68
C ALA A 73 5.31 -7.00 2.05
N GLY A 74 4.74 -7.11 3.24
CA GLY A 74 4.00 -8.28 3.68
C GLY A 74 2.82 -8.60 2.77
N GLN A 75 2.06 -7.61 2.31
CA GLN A 75 0.96 -7.83 1.36
C GLN A 75 1.46 -8.40 0.03
N ILE A 76 2.57 -7.89 -0.51
CA ILE A 76 3.19 -8.42 -1.74
C ILE A 76 3.57 -9.89 -1.56
N VAL A 77 4.27 -10.22 -0.47
CA VAL A 77 4.73 -11.58 -0.19
C VAL A 77 3.55 -12.53 0.05
N LEU A 78 2.56 -12.13 0.86
CA LEU A 78 1.38 -12.93 1.14
C LEU A 78 0.57 -13.17 -0.14
N TRP A 79 0.38 -12.16 -0.97
CA TRP A 79 -0.28 -12.33 -2.26
C TRP A 79 0.45 -13.36 -3.14
N TRP A 80 1.77 -13.27 -3.24
CA TRP A 80 2.58 -14.19 -4.04
C TRP A 80 2.43 -15.65 -3.56
N VAL A 81 2.55 -15.87 -2.24
CA VAL A 81 2.49 -17.21 -1.64
C VAL A 81 1.09 -17.82 -1.75
N LEU A 82 0.04 -17.03 -1.47
CA LEU A 82 -1.33 -17.53 -1.40
C LEU A 82 -1.97 -17.73 -2.77
N ASN A 83 -1.66 -16.89 -3.75
CA ASN A 83 -2.28 -16.96 -5.07
C ASN A 83 -1.49 -17.82 -6.07
N ARG A 84 -0.28 -18.27 -5.71
CA ARG A 84 0.61 -19.12 -6.55
C ARG A 84 0.78 -18.56 -7.98
N VAL A 85 0.79 -17.23 -8.10
CA VAL A 85 0.85 -16.52 -9.38
C VAL A 85 2.26 -16.63 -9.94
N THR A 86 2.39 -16.91 -11.24
CA THR A 86 3.68 -16.77 -11.93
C THR A 86 3.80 -15.37 -12.50
N PHE A 87 5.02 -14.88 -12.66
CA PHE A 87 5.25 -13.58 -13.30
C PHE A 87 4.63 -13.51 -14.70
N SER A 88 4.71 -14.61 -15.46
CA SER A 88 4.09 -14.70 -16.78
C SER A 88 2.57 -14.59 -16.73
N SER A 89 1.89 -15.20 -15.74
CA SER A 89 0.43 -15.06 -15.61
C SER A 89 -0.01 -13.66 -15.19
N LEU A 90 0.83 -12.94 -14.42
CA LEU A 90 0.51 -11.57 -13.99
C LEU A 90 0.49 -10.58 -15.15
N VAL A 91 1.43 -10.70 -16.09
CA VAL A 91 1.67 -9.70 -17.14
C VAL A 91 0.98 -10.07 -18.47
N ALA A 92 0.67 -11.35 -18.69
CA ALA A 92 0.02 -11.82 -19.93
C ALA A 92 -1.35 -11.18 -20.20
N GLY A 93 -2.07 -10.73 -19.16
CA GLY A 93 -3.38 -10.08 -19.28
C GLY A 93 -3.35 -8.57 -19.51
N GLY A 94 -2.17 -7.95 -19.65
CA GLY A 94 -2.04 -6.49 -19.72
C GLY A 94 -2.16 -5.83 -18.34
N LEU A 95 -2.70 -4.60 -18.29
CA LEU A 95 -2.80 -3.78 -17.08
C LEU A 95 -3.95 -4.26 -16.16
N SER A 96 -3.77 -5.40 -15.50
CA SER A 96 -4.75 -5.98 -14.58
C SER A 96 -4.86 -5.21 -13.26
N VAL A 97 -5.98 -5.36 -12.56
CA VAL A 97 -6.20 -4.76 -11.22
C VAL A 97 -5.11 -5.21 -10.23
N GLU A 98 -4.70 -6.47 -10.31
CA GLU A 98 -3.62 -7.00 -9.47
C GLU A 98 -2.27 -6.35 -9.78
N LEU A 99 -1.96 -6.14 -11.06
CA LEU A 99 -0.73 -5.47 -11.47
C LEU A 99 -0.71 -4.00 -11.02
N ILE A 100 -1.83 -3.28 -11.16
CA ILE A 100 -1.97 -1.90 -10.67
C ILE A 100 -1.71 -1.82 -9.16
N ASP A 101 -2.27 -2.75 -8.39
CA ASP A 101 -2.04 -2.83 -6.96
C ASP A 101 -0.56 -3.06 -6.64
N LYS A 102 0.11 -4.01 -7.30
CA LYS A 102 1.52 -4.30 -7.03
C LYS A 102 2.44 -3.15 -7.41
N ILE A 103 2.19 -2.47 -8.51
CA ILE A 103 2.92 -1.25 -8.88
C ILE A 103 2.70 -0.17 -7.81
N SER A 104 1.46 0.03 -7.38
CA SER A 104 1.13 1.01 -6.34
C SER A 104 1.87 0.72 -5.04
N GLN A 105 1.91 -0.56 -4.62
CA GLN A 105 2.59 -0.99 -3.40
C GLN A 105 4.12 -0.83 -3.48
N ILE A 106 4.74 -1.17 -4.61
CA ILE A 106 6.19 -0.99 -4.80
C ILE A 106 6.57 0.48 -4.74
N LEU A 107 5.82 1.34 -5.45
CA LEU A 107 6.02 2.79 -5.39
C LEU A 107 5.79 3.32 -3.98
N LEU A 108 4.76 2.82 -3.28
CA LEU A 108 4.46 3.23 -1.91
C LEU A 108 5.64 2.89 -0.98
N ILE A 109 6.23 1.70 -1.06
CA ILE A 109 7.40 1.32 -0.28
C ILE A 109 8.55 2.31 -0.52
N PHE A 110 8.81 2.67 -1.78
CA PHE A 110 9.86 3.64 -2.12
C PHE A 110 9.56 5.03 -1.51
N VAL A 111 8.32 5.52 -1.66
CA VAL A 111 7.87 6.80 -1.09
C VAL A 111 8.02 6.80 0.43
N LEU A 112 7.55 5.76 1.12
CA LEU A 112 7.64 5.65 2.58
C LEU A 112 9.09 5.59 3.06
N ALA A 113 9.99 4.93 2.30
CA ALA A 113 11.41 4.88 2.64
C ALA A 113 12.07 6.26 2.56
N VAL A 114 11.78 7.04 1.50
CA VAL A 114 12.27 8.42 1.36
C VAL A 114 11.70 9.30 2.46
N LEU A 115 10.38 9.26 2.68
CA LEU A 115 9.73 10.03 3.75
C LEU A 115 10.29 9.66 5.12
N PHE A 116 10.49 8.38 5.44
CA PHE A 116 11.05 7.97 6.73
C PHE A 116 12.48 8.45 6.96
N ARG A 117 13.31 8.45 5.89
CA ARG A 117 14.69 8.93 5.94
C ARG A 117 14.76 10.44 6.13
N ASP A 118 13.92 11.17 5.41
CA ASP A 118 14.06 12.63 5.26
C ASP A 118 13.12 13.43 6.16
N SER A 119 12.16 12.79 6.83
CA SER A 119 11.38 13.41 7.90
C SER A 119 12.27 13.60 9.14
N THR A 120 12.65 14.84 9.43
CA THR A 120 13.39 15.19 10.66
C THR A 120 12.53 14.94 11.90
N ALA A 121 13.16 14.46 12.98
CA ALA A 121 12.56 14.47 14.33
C ALA A 121 12.57 15.89 14.89
#